data_AF-A0A1I5AUS0-F1
#
_entry.id   AF-A0A1I5AUS0-F1
#
_cell.length_a   1.000
_cell.length_b   1.000
_cell.length_c   1.000
_cell.angle_alpha   90.00
_cell.angle_beta   90.00
_cell.angle_gamma   90.00
#
_symmetry.space_group_name_H-M   'P 1'
#
loop_
_entity.id
_entity.type
_entity.pdbx_description
1 polymer ?
#
loop_
_entity_poly.entity_id
_entity_poly.type
_entity_poly.pdbx_seq_one_letter_code
_entity_poly.pdbx_strand_id
1 'polypeptide(L)' 'MDAQTLVQISQLRRMCKSGEARAIREAAELTRDEVASVLGVDESLVEMWEKGSATPQPDVALPYGELLGSLKAAMAAS' A
#
# COMPACT_ATOMS: atom_id res chain seq x y z
N MET A 1 4.25 13.89 -13.83
CA MET A 1 4.72 12.65 -13.19
C MET A 1 6.17 12.46 -13.57
N ASP A 2 7.07 12.39 -12.59
CA ASP A 2 8.51 12.25 -12.84
C ASP A 2 8.96 10.78 -12.74
N ALA A 3 10.25 10.54 -13.01
CA ALA A 3 10.82 9.19 -12.98
C ALA A 3 10.73 8.55 -11.58
N GLN A 4 10.91 9.35 -10.53
CA GLN A 4 10.84 8.88 -9.14
C GLN A 4 9.43 8.37 -8.80
N THR A 5 8.40 9.12 -9.20
CA THR A 5 7.00 8.74 -9.01
C THR A 5 6.71 7.38 -9.65
N LEU A 6 7.21 7.15 -10.87
CA LEU A 6 7.02 5.87 -11.58
C LEU A 6 7.70 4.69 -10.86
N VAL A 7 8.88 4.92 -10.28
CA VAL A 7 9.57 3.90 -9.46
C VAL A 7 8.72 3.54 -8.24
N GLN A 8 8.23 4.53 -7.49
CA GLN A 8 7.38 4.30 -6.31
C GLN A 8 6.10 3.54 -6.66
N ILE A 9 5.41 3.94 -7.74
CA ILE A 9 4.22 3.23 -8.22
C ILE A 9 4.57 1.79 -8.57
N SER A 10 5.67 1.54 -9.28
CA SER A 10 6.09 0.18 -9.65
C SER A 10 6.38 -0.70 -8.42
N GLN A 11 6.98 -0.11 -7.37
CA GLN A 11 7.29 -0.79 -6.12
C GLN A 11 6.02 -1.18 -5.38
N LEU A 12 5.07 -0.25 -5.20
CA LEU A 12 3.79 -0.57 -4.57
C LEU A 12 3.07 -1.69 -5.32
N ARG A 13 2.97 -1.59 -6.65
CA ARG A 13 2.28 -2.60 -7.46
C ARG A 13 2.92 -3.98 -7.30
N ARG A 14 4.25 -4.04 -7.17
CA ARG A 14 4.97 -5.28 -6.86
C ARG A 14 4.61 -5.80 -5.47
N MET A 15 4.55 -4.92 -4.46
CA MET A 15 4.18 -5.30 -3.08
C MET A 15 2.74 -5.82 -2.98
N CYS A 16 1.80 -5.20 -3.71
CA CYS A 16 0.43 -5.70 -3.84
C CYS A 16 0.42 -7.10 -4.47
N LYS A 17 1.14 -7.30 -5.58
CA LYS A 17 1.19 -8.59 -6.28
C LYS A 17 1.86 -9.70 -5.47
N SER A 18 2.87 -9.39 -4.66
CA SER A 18 3.58 -10.37 -3.83
C SER A 18 2.89 -10.69 -2.52
N GLY A 19 1.85 -9.92 -2.14
CA GLY A 19 1.24 -9.97 -0.81
C GLY A 19 2.07 -9.26 0.28
N GLU A 20 3.19 -8.61 -0.06
CA GLU A 20 4.01 -7.85 0.89
C GLU A 20 3.23 -6.67 1.47
N ALA A 21 2.39 -6.00 0.66
CA ALA A 21 1.55 -4.89 1.13
C ALA A 21 0.64 -5.32 2.30
N ARG A 22 -0.01 -6.47 2.16
CA ARG A 22 -0.83 -7.09 3.20
C ARG A 22 -0.01 -7.43 4.44
N ALA A 23 1.15 -8.06 4.25
CA ALA A 23 2.01 -8.48 5.36
C ALA A 23 2.50 -7.29 6.19
N ILE A 24 2.87 -6.18 5.55
CA ILE A 24 3.26 -4.95 6.23
C ILE A 24 2.09 -4.38 7.04
N ARG A 25 0.89 -4.30 6.45
CA ARG A 25 -0.30 -3.80 7.14
C ARG A 25 -0.64 -4.65 8.36
N GLU A 26 -0.65 -5.97 8.21
CA GLU A 26 -0.96 -6.91 9.30
C GLU A 26 0.10 -6.87 10.42
N ALA A 27 1.39 -6.76 10.07
CA ALA A 27 2.46 -6.62 11.05
C ALA A 27 2.39 -5.29 11.83
N ALA A 28 1.82 -4.26 11.22
CA ALA A 28 1.52 -2.99 11.86
C ALA A 28 0.17 -2.99 12.63
N GLU A 29 -0.50 -4.13 12.74
CA GLU A 29 -1.79 -4.31 13.43
C GLU A 29 -2.93 -3.44 12.89
N LEU A 30 -2.85 -3.03 11.62
CA LEU A 30 -3.86 -2.19 10.98
C LEU A 30 -4.90 -3.01 10.21
N THR A 31 -6.14 -2.57 10.27
CA THR A 31 -7.24 -3.06 9.44
C THR A 31 -7.18 -2.47 8.02
N ARG A 32 -7.89 -3.09 7.07
CA ARG A 32 -8.01 -2.51 5.72
C ARG A 32 -8.85 -1.23 5.71
N ASP A 33 -9.84 -1.14 6.58
CA ASP A 33 -10.70 0.05 6.74
C ASP A 33 -9.89 1.27 7.19
N GLU A 34 -8.97 1.11 8.15
CA GLU A 34 -8.07 2.19 8.58
C GLU A 34 -7.17 2.67 7.44
N VAL A 35 -6.63 1.74 6.65
CA VAL A 35 -5.83 2.08 5.46
C VAL A 35 -6.70 2.77 4.40
N ALA A 36 -7.88 2.25 4.12
CA ALA A 36 -8.80 2.79 3.14
C ALA A 36 -9.26 4.22 3.49
N SER A 37 -9.55 4.46 4.77
CA SER A 37 -9.93 5.76 5.32
C SER A 37 -8.83 6.81 5.11
N VAL A 38 -7.57 6.46 5.37
CA VAL A 38 -6.41 7.34 5.12
C VAL A 38 -6.24 7.62 3.62
N LEU A 39 -6.52 6.64 2.76
CA LEU A 39 -6.36 6.76 1.31
C LEU A 39 -7.59 7.39 0.62
N GLY A 40 -8.70 7.59 1.33
CA GLY A 40 -9.94 8.12 0.77
C GLY A 40 -10.62 7.16 -0.23
N VAL A 41 -10.50 5.85 -0.01
CA VAL A 41 -11.07 4.81 -0.88
C VAL A 41 -11.96 3.84 -0.10
N ASP A 42 -12.66 2.97 -0.82
CA ASP A 42 -13.44 1.88 -0.22
C ASP A 42 -12.52 0.72 0.25
N GLU A 43 -12.86 0.09 1.38
CA GLU A 43 -12.11 -1.05 1.95
C GLU A 43 -11.95 -2.20 0.96
N SER A 44 -12.95 -2.45 0.11
CA SER A 44 -12.90 -3.51 -0.89
C SER A 44 -11.82 -3.29 -1.94
N LEU A 45 -11.45 -2.03 -2.23
CA LEU A 45 -10.34 -1.73 -3.14
C LEU A 45 -9.00 -2.14 -2.52
N VAL A 46 -8.80 -1.87 -1.22
CA VAL A 46 -7.60 -2.32 -0.49
C VAL A 46 -7.53 -3.85 -0.49
N GLU A 47 -8.66 -4.54 -0.25
CA GLU A 47 -8.71 -5.99 -0.32
C GLU A 47 -8.31 -6.52 -1.71
N MET A 48 -8.85 -5.94 -2.79
CA MET A 48 -8.53 -6.35 -4.16
C MET A 48 -7.05 -6.13 -4.50
N TRP A 49 -6.46 -5.03 -4.07
CA TRP A 49 -5.04 -4.76 -4.28
C TRP A 49 -4.15 -5.75 -3.52
N GLU A 50 -4.47 -6.02 -2.26
CA GLU A 50 -3.72 -6.96 -1.42
C GLU A 50 -3.83 -8.42 -1.88
N LYS A 51 -4.94 -8.79 -2.54
CA LYS A 51 -5.09 -10.09 -3.21
C LYS A 51 -4.45 -10.13 -4.59
N GLY A 52 -4.01 -8.98 -5.12
CA GLY A 52 -3.48 -8.85 -6.48
C GLY A 52 -4.53 -9.00 -7.59
N SER A 53 -5.83 -8.95 -7.26
CA SER A 53 -6.92 -9.02 -8.25
C SER A 53 -7.18 -7.68 -8.95
N ALA A 54 -6.70 -6.57 -8.37
CA ALA A 54 -6.63 -5.27 -9.01
C ALA A 54 -5.29 -4.59 -8.71
N THR A 55 -5.04 -3.47 -9.39
CA THR A 55 -3.85 -2.65 -9.19
C THR A 55 -4.26 -1.22 -8.85
N PRO A 56 -3.66 -0.57 -7.83
CA PRO A 56 -3.98 0.81 -7.50
C PRO A 56 -3.64 1.75 -8.66
N GLN A 57 -4.53 2.71 -8.89
CA GLN A 57 -4.35 3.80 -9.84
C GLN A 57 -3.25 4.77 -9.35
N PRO A 58 -2.58 5.51 -10.24
CA PRO A 58 -1.42 6.34 -9.85
C PRO A 58 -1.67 7.34 -8.72
N ASP A 59 -2.87 7.89 -8.64
CA ASP A 59 -3.32 8.84 -7.62
C ASP A 59 -3.34 8.26 -6.20
N VAL A 60 -3.76 7.01 -6.04
CA VAL A 60 -3.79 6.31 -4.75
C VAL A 60 -2.52 5.47 -4.52
N ALA A 61 -1.84 5.09 -5.60
CA ALA A 61 -0.64 4.26 -5.52
C ALA A 61 0.53 4.96 -4.81
N LEU A 62 0.70 6.27 -5.01
CA LEU A 62 1.76 7.00 -4.32
C LEU A 62 1.54 7.05 -2.79
N PRO A 63 0.39 7.57 -2.28
CA PRO A 63 0.17 7.65 -0.83
C PRO A 63 0.13 6.28 -0.15
N TYR A 64 -0.38 5.24 -0.84
CA TYR A 64 -0.37 3.90 -0.27
C TYR A 64 1.05 3.33 -0.15
N GLY A 65 1.91 3.57 -1.16
CA GLY A 65 3.32 3.19 -1.09
C GLY A 65 4.07 3.90 0.04
N GLU A 66 3.83 5.19 0.23
CA GLU A 66 4.43 6.00 1.30
C GLU A 66 4.00 5.54 2.70
N LEU A 67 2.71 5.22 2.87
CA LEU A 67 2.19 4.66 4.11
C LEU A 67 2.90 3.35 4.46
N LEU A 68 2.94 2.39 3.53
CA LEU A 68 3.59 1.09 3.76
C LEU A 68 5.08 1.23 4.05
N GLY A 69 5.77 2.15 3.36
CA GLY A 69 7.18 2.47 3.63
C GLY A 69 7.39 3.00 5.05
N SER A 70 6.51 3.89 5.51
CA SER A 70 6.57 4.47 6.85
C SER A 70 6.29 3.44 7.94
N LEU A 71 5.29 2.57 7.75
CA LEU A 71 5.01 1.45 8.67
C LEU A 71 6.21 0.51 8.78
N LYS A 72 6.82 0.14 7.65
CA LYS A 72 8.02 -0.72 7.62
C LYS A 72 9.19 -0.09 8.37
N ALA A 73 9.40 1.22 8.22
CA ALA A 73 10.44 1.95 8.94
C ALA A 73 10.18 2.00 10.46
N ALA A 74 8.94 2.23 10.88
CA ALA A 74 8.56 2.28 12.29
C ALA A 74 8.75 0.91 12.99
N MET A 75 8.37 -0.17 12.32
CA MET A 75 8.54 -1.54 12.83
C MET A 75 10.03 -1.95 12.95
N ALA A 76 10.91 -1.44 12.08
CA ALA A 76 12.34 -1.72 12.14
C ALA A 76 13.08 -0.93 13.24
N ALA A 77 12.45 0.12 13.79
CA ALA A 77 13.03 0.97 14.83
C ALA A 77 12.62 0.54 16.26
N SER A 78 11.80 -0.49 16.39
CA SER A 78 11.29 -1.05 17.66
C SER A 78 12.01 -2.35 18.01
#